data_AF-A0A839XST4-F1
#
_entry.id   AF-A0A839XST4-F1
#
_cell.length_a   1.000
_cell.length_b   1.000
_cell.length_c   1.000
_cell.angle_alpha   90.00
_cell.angle_beta   90.00
_cell.angle_gamma   90.00
#
_symmetry.space_group_name_H-M   'P 1'
#
loop_
_entity.id
_entity.type
_entity.pdbx_description
1 polymer ?
#
loop_
_entity_poly.entity_id
_entity_poly.type
_entity_poly.pdbx_seq_one_letter_code
_entity_poly.pdbx_strand_id
1 'polypeptide(L)'
;MSDEMPPVDPPDPLTEAGERHVAAPITAAAVLAWLEETAEAVAAGELAAEELIALLGELRQASTACANASDWTLLAAREAGASLRQIAPVFGKGYVRAPAARLEKLHREVLSADQFLELMRRRASEPTV
;
A
#
# COMPACT_ATOMS: atom_id res chain seq x y z
N MET A 1 -18.58 -44.10 42.07
CA MET A 1 -18.50 -42.68 41.64
C MET A 1 -17.67 -42.70 40.38
N SER A 2 -18.32 -42.77 39.23
CA SER A 2 -17.65 -42.75 37.92
C SER A 2 -17.77 -41.34 37.37
N ASP A 3 -16.62 -40.75 37.09
CA ASP A 3 -16.43 -39.43 36.50
C ASP A 3 -16.63 -39.58 34.99
N GLU A 4 -17.75 -39.08 34.46
CA GLU A 4 -18.02 -39.05 33.03
C GLU A 4 -17.63 -37.65 32.53
N MET A 5 -16.42 -37.53 31.99
CA MET A 5 -15.99 -36.30 31.33
C MET A 5 -16.83 -36.08 30.06
N PRO A 6 -17.31 -34.86 29.80
CA PRO A 6 -18.02 -34.55 28.57
C PRO A 6 -17.09 -34.70 27.34
N PRO A 7 -17.64 -35.05 26.17
CA PRO A 7 -16.88 -35.16 24.94
C PRO A 7 -16.24 -33.81 24.59
N VAL A 8 -14.93 -33.79 24.46
CA VAL A 8 -14.19 -32.67 23.87
C VAL A 8 -14.47 -32.73 22.37
N ASP A 9 -15.23 -31.77 21.86
CA ASP A 9 -15.39 -31.58 20.42
C ASP A 9 -14.00 -31.44 19.79
N PRO A 10 -13.70 -32.18 18.70
CA PRO A 10 -12.44 -32.00 18.00
C PRO A 10 -12.35 -30.54 17.52
N PRO A 11 -11.16 -29.90 17.62
CA PRO A 11 -10.99 -28.54 17.12
C PRO A 11 -11.39 -28.50 15.65
N ASP A 12 -12.30 -27.58 15.31
CA ASP A 12 -12.77 -27.37 13.94
C ASP A 12 -11.55 -27.02 13.06
N PRO A 13 -11.19 -27.87 12.09
CA PRO A 13 -10.00 -27.68 11.25
C PRO A 13 -10.07 -26.42 10.36
N LEU A 14 -11.19 -25.70 10.36
CA LEU A 14 -11.36 -24.45 9.61
C LEU A 14 -10.89 -23.20 10.39
N THR A 15 -10.49 -23.32 11.66
CA THR A 15 -10.17 -22.16 12.53
C THR A 15 -8.67 -21.81 12.59
N GLU A 16 -7.82 -22.43 11.76
CA GLU A 16 -6.37 -22.13 11.73
C GLU A 16 -5.87 -21.51 10.40
N ALA A 17 -6.76 -20.86 9.65
CA ALA A 17 -6.30 -19.89 8.67
C ALA A 17 -6.14 -18.53 9.37
N GLY A 18 -5.04 -18.36 10.11
CA GLY A 18 -4.70 -17.06 10.70
C GLY A 18 -4.87 -15.95 9.66
N GLU A 19 -5.64 -14.92 10.00
CA GLU A 19 -5.94 -13.80 9.11
C GLU A 19 -4.62 -13.24 8.56
N ARG A 20 -4.34 -13.48 7.27
CA ARG A 20 -3.15 -12.93 6.62
C ARG A 20 -3.30 -11.42 6.53
N HIS A 21 -2.71 -10.71 7.48
CA HIS A 21 -2.68 -9.26 7.47
C HIS A 21 -1.61 -8.77 6.47
N VAL A 22 -2.06 -8.08 5.42
CA VAL A 22 -1.16 -7.43 4.46
C VAL A 22 -0.90 -6.01 4.96
N ALA A 23 0.36 -5.69 5.23
CA ALA A 23 0.79 -4.35 5.64
C ALA A 23 1.34 -3.54 4.46
N ALA A 24 1.31 -2.21 4.58
CA ALA A 24 2.01 -1.33 3.65
C ALA A 24 3.53 -1.61 3.69
N PRO A 25 4.23 -1.58 2.54
CA PRO A 25 5.67 -1.88 2.49
C PRO A 25 6.54 -0.81 3.17
N ILE A 26 5.99 0.39 3.41
CA ILE A 26 6.66 1.49 4.10
C ILE A 26 5.66 2.23 4.99
N THR A 27 6.14 2.77 6.12
CA THR A 27 5.32 3.53 7.07
C THR A 27 5.84 4.96 7.23
N ALA A 28 4.97 5.89 7.62
CA ALA A 28 5.37 7.26 7.90
C ALA A 28 6.40 7.35 9.04
N ALA A 29 6.29 6.49 10.05
CA ALA A 29 7.25 6.43 11.15
C ALA A 29 8.63 5.98 10.67
N ALA A 30 8.71 4.98 9.79
CA ALA A 30 9.98 4.53 9.21
C ALA A 30 10.63 5.62 8.35
N VAL A 31 9.84 6.35 7.55
CA VAL A 31 10.34 7.48 6.75
C VAL A 31 10.83 8.62 7.65
N LEU A 32 10.13 8.90 8.75
CA LEU A 32 10.54 9.95 9.69
C LEU A 32 11.87 9.60 10.37
N ALA A 33 12.00 8.38 10.89
CA ALA A 33 13.24 7.92 11.52
C ALA A 33 14.42 7.99 10.55
N TRP A 34 14.23 7.53 9.31
CA TRP A 34 15.24 7.65 8.25
C TRP A 34 15.60 9.11 7.94
N LEU A 35 14.62 10.02 7.96
CA LEU A 35 14.85 11.44 7.69
C LEU A 35 15.66 12.11 8.82
N GLU A 36 15.42 11.72 10.07
CA GLU A 36 16.18 12.19 11.23
C GLU A 36 17.66 11.79 11.12
N GLU A 37 17.94 10.51 10.83
CA GLU A 37 19.30 10.00 10.59
C GLU A 37 19.99 10.70 9.40
N THR A 38 19.26 10.87 8.29
CA THR A 38 19.78 11.54 7.10
C THR A 38 20.10 13.01 7.37
N ALA A 39 19.29 13.69 8.18
CA ALA A 39 19.53 15.08 8.55
C ALA A 39 20.81 15.23 9.39
N GLU A 40 21.11 14.28 10.29
CA GLU A 40 22.35 14.25 11.05
C GLU A 40 23.57 14.07 10.14
N ALA A 41 23.51 13.13 9.17
CA ALA A 41 24.57 12.91 8.21
C ALA A 41 24.85 14.14 7.33
N VAL A 42 23.79 14.83 6.87
CA VAL A 42 23.93 16.11 6.14
C VAL A 42 24.60 17.17 7.01
N ALA A 43 24.18 17.31 8.28
CA ALA A 43 24.75 18.29 9.19
C ALA A 43 26.22 18.01 9.53
N ALA A 44 26.63 16.74 9.57
CA ALA A 44 28.01 16.30 9.74
C ALA A 44 28.87 16.48 8.47
N GLY A 45 28.26 16.81 7.32
CA GLY A 45 28.95 16.93 6.04
C GLY A 45 29.32 15.58 5.41
N GLU A 46 28.63 14.51 5.82
CA GLU A 46 28.87 13.13 5.35
C GLU A 46 28.21 12.84 4.00
N LEU A 47 27.28 13.70 3.56
CA LEU A 47 26.59 13.59 2.27
C LEU A 47 26.90 14.79 1.37
N ALA A 48 27.40 14.51 0.17
CA ALA A 48 27.63 15.52 -0.86
C ALA A 48 26.34 15.93 -1.58
N ALA A 49 26.37 17.07 -2.26
CA ALA A 49 25.22 17.58 -3.00
C ALA A 49 24.76 16.61 -4.11
N GLU A 50 25.69 15.96 -4.79
CA GLU A 50 25.42 14.98 -5.85
C GLU A 50 24.67 13.76 -5.30
N GLU A 51 25.03 13.29 -4.09
CA GLU A 51 24.37 12.17 -3.42
C GLU A 51 22.93 12.55 -3.03
N LEU A 52 22.72 13.78 -2.54
CA LEU A 52 21.38 14.29 -2.24
C LEU A 52 20.52 14.43 -3.49
N ILE A 53 21.11 14.81 -4.63
CA ILE A 53 20.40 14.88 -5.92
C ILE A 53 20.01 13.47 -6.39
N ALA A 54 20.90 12.49 -6.27
CA ALA A 54 20.59 11.10 -6.59
C ALA A 54 19.47 10.55 -5.70
N LEU A 55 19.58 10.77 -4.38
CA LEU A 55 18.57 10.39 -3.39
C LEU A 55 17.21 11.04 -3.68
N LEU A 56 17.18 12.32 -4.08
CA LEU A 56 15.95 12.97 -4.51
C LEU A 56 15.32 12.25 -5.72
N GLY A 57 16.12 11.80 -6.68
CA GLY A 57 15.67 10.99 -7.81
C GLY A 57 15.00 9.69 -7.36
N GLU A 58 15.64 8.96 -6.45
CA GLU A 58 15.13 7.71 -5.88
C GLU A 58 13.81 7.93 -5.13
N LEU A 59 13.73 8.96 -4.28
CA LEU A 59 12.51 9.31 -3.54
C LEU A 59 11.35 9.66 -4.49
N ARG A 60 11.62 10.32 -5.62
CA ARG A 60 10.58 10.60 -6.63
C ARG A 60 10.06 9.31 -7.26
N GLN A 61 10.94 8.37 -7.59
CA GLN A 61 10.54 7.06 -8.12
C GLN A 61 9.73 6.27 -7.09
N ALA A 62 10.19 6.23 -5.83
CA ALA A 62 9.48 5.56 -4.73
C ALA A 62 8.10 6.18 -4.47
N SER A 63 7.98 7.51 -4.53
CA SER A 63 6.71 8.22 -4.42
C SER A 63 5.73 7.81 -5.52
N THR A 64 6.19 7.74 -6.78
CA THR A 64 5.38 7.22 -7.89
C THR A 64 4.95 5.77 -7.66
N ALA A 65 5.84 4.90 -7.18
CA ALA A 65 5.50 3.51 -6.86
C ALA A 65 4.43 3.42 -5.76
N CYS A 66 4.55 4.21 -4.69
CA CYS A 66 3.55 4.28 -3.63
C CYS A 66 2.19 4.81 -4.12
N ALA A 67 2.19 5.81 -5.01
CA ALA A 67 0.97 6.31 -5.63
C ALA A 67 0.28 5.24 -6.49
N ASN A 68 1.04 4.48 -7.27
CA ASN A 68 0.51 3.35 -8.06
C ASN A 68 -0.03 2.23 -7.17
N ALA A 69 0.65 1.91 -6.06
CA ALA A 69 0.17 0.94 -5.09
C ALA A 69 -1.15 1.38 -4.44
N SER A 70 -1.28 2.67 -4.11
CA SER A 70 -2.52 3.27 -3.60
C SER A 70 -3.66 3.16 -4.61
N ASP A 71 -3.40 3.43 -5.89
CA ASP A 71 -4.40 3.33 -6.97
C ASP A 71 -4.85 1.90 -7.22
N TRP A 72 -3.91 0.96 -7.27
CA TRP A 72 -4.20 -0.46 -7.36
C TRP A 72 -5.06 -0.93 -6.17
N THR A 73 -4.70 -0.52 -4.95
CA THR A 73 -5.44 -0.89 -3.72
C THR A 73 -6.85 -0.32 -3.75
N LEU A 74 -7.03 0.90 -4.25
CA LEU A 74 -8.35 1.53 -4.44
C LEU A 74 -9.22 0.73 -5.42
N LEU A 75 -8.67 0.30 -6.56
CA LEU A 75 -9.37 -0.56 -7.53
C LEU A 75 -9.73 -1.91 -6.91
N ALA A 76 -8.77 -2.59 -6.29
CA ALA A 76 -8.97 -3.89 -5.66
C ALA A 76 -10.03 -3.83 -4.54
N ALA A 77 -10.03 -2.77 -3.72
CA ALA A 77 -11.04 -2.56 -2.70
C ALA A 77 -12.45 -2.40 -3.30
N ARG A 78 -12.56 -1.68 -4.44
CA ARG A 78 -13.84 -1.52 -5.14
C ARG A 78 -14.34 -2.82 -5.74
N GLU A 79 -13.46 -3.62 -6.34
CA GLU A 79 -13.78 -4.94 -6.88
C GLU A 79 -14.20 -5.92 -5.79
N ALA A 80 -13.57 -5.85 -4.62
CA ALA A 80 -13.96 -6.60 -3.43
C ALA A 80 -15.28 -6.11 -2.79
N GLY A 81 -15.94 -5.10 -3.36
CA GLY A 81 -17.25 -4.62 -2.94
C GLY A 81 -17.24 -3.49 -1.89
N ALA A 82 -16.08 -2.96 -1.49
CA ALA A 82 -16.01 -1.88 -0.52
C ALA A 82 -16.67 -0.61 -1.08
N SER A 83 -17.69 -0.09 -0.40
CA SER A 83 -18.41 1.12 -0.82
C SER A 83 -17.52 2.37 -0.76
N LEU A 84 -17.84 3.38 -1.57
CA LEU A 84 -17.09 4.65 -1.52
C LEU A 84 -17.18 5.33 -0.16
N ARG A 85 -18.26 5.10 0.61
CA ARG A 85 -18.41 5.64 1.97
C ARG A 85 -17.42 4.98 2.94
N GLN A 86 -17.11 3.70 2.76
CA GLN A 86 -16.07 3.00 3.55
C GLN A 86 -14.66 3.48 3.20
N ILE A 87 -14.44 3.84 1.93
CA ILE A 87 -13.12 4.27 1.42
C ILE A 87 -12.84 5.76 1.74
N ALA A 88 -13.87 6.61 1.73
CA ALA A 88 -13.73 8.07 1.87
C ALA A 88 -12.89 8.57 3.06
N PRO A 89 -12.92 7.96 4.27
CA PRO A 89 -12.08 8.38 5.39
C PRO A 89 -10.57 8.32 5.10
N VAL A 90 -10.12 7.42 4.22
CA VAL A 90 -8.70 7.28 3.84
C VAL A 90 -8.21 8.48 3.02
N PHE A 91 -9.12 9.17 2.33
CA PHE A 91 -8.82 10.32 1.47
C PHE A 91 -9.00 11.68 2.18
N GLY A 92 -9.09 11.69 3.52
CA GLY A 92 -9.29 12.91 4.30
C GLY A 92 -10.73 13.07 4.78
N LYS A 93 -11.29 14.29 4.69
CA LYS A 93 -12.53 14.76 5.38
C LYS A 93 -13.86 14.03 5.04
N GLY A 94 -13.86 12.73 4.75
CA GLY A 94 -15.06 11.90 4.56
C GLY A 94 -15.83 12.18 3.27
N TYR A 95 -15.29 13.01 2.38
CA TYR A 95 -15.96 13.34 1.11
C TYR A 95 -15.75 12.23 0.08
N VAL A 96 -16.83 11.48 -0.17
CA VAL A 96 -16.93 10.43 -1.21
C VAL A 96 -16.49 10.90 -2.61
N ARG A 97 -16.50 12.21 -2.89
CA ARG A 97 -16.07 12.77 -4.18
C ARG A 97 -14.61 12.50 -4.51
N ALA A 98 -13.71 12.51 -3.52
CA ALA A 98 -12.29 12.30 -3.75
C ALA A 98 -11.96 10.89 -4.28
N PRO A 99 -12.39 9.78 -3.63
CA PRO A 99 -12.18 8.44 -4.19
C PRO A 99 -12.98 8.20 -5.47
N ALA A 100 -14.17 8.79 -5.62
CA ALA A 100 -14.97 8.65 -6.83
C ALA A 100 -14.28 9.24 -8.07
N ALA A 101 -13.77 10.47 -7.97
CA ALA A 101 -13.06 11.13 -9.07
C ALA A 101 -11.77 10.39 -9.43
N ARG A 102 -11.07 9.83 -8.44
CA ARG A 102 -9.86 9.04 -8.66
C ARG A 102 -10.16 7.72 -9.36
N LEU A 103 -11.21 7.01 -8.95
CA LEU A 103 -11.70 5.81 -9.63
C LEU A 103 -12.14 6.08 -11.05
N GLU A 104 -12.89 7.16 -11.29
CA GLU A 104 -13.31 7.54 -12.63
C GLU A 104 -12.09 7.77 -13.55
N LYS A 105 -11.04 8.44 -13.03
CA LYS A 105 -9.79 8.61 -13.75
C LYS A 105 -9.12 7.26 -14.06
N LEU A 106 -9.01 6.38 -13.06
CA LEU A 106 -8.38 5.06 -13.22
C LEU A 106 -9.13 4.19 -14.24
N HIS A 107 -10.46 4.21 -14.22
CA HIS A 107 -11.30 3.46 -15.16
C HIS A 107 -11.22 3.95 -16.61
N ARG A 108 -10.62 5.12 -16.88
CA ARG A 108 -10.28 5.53 -18.25
C ARG A 108 -9.02 4.84 -18.78
N GLU A 109 -8.15 4.36 -17.90
CA GLU A 109 -6.90 3.70 -18.26
C GLU A 109 -7.02 2.17 -18.19
N VAL A 110 -7.68 1.64 -17.16
CA VAL A 110 -7.82 0.19 -16.92
C VAL A 110 -9.16 -0.13 -16.27
N LEU A 111 -9.73 -1.28 -16.60
CA LEU A 111 -11.03 -1.71 -16.08
C LEU A 111 -10.95 -2.62 -14.85
N SER A 112 -9.74 -3.08 -14.49
CA SER A 112 -9.55 -3.90 -13.30
C SER A 112 -8.21 -3.71 -12.61
N ALA A 113 -8.13 -4.16 -11.35
CA ALA A 113 -6.88 -4.22 -10.57
C ALA A 113 -5.83 -5.12 -11.25
N ASP A 114 -6.25 -6.23 -11.87
CA ASP A 114 -5.35 -7.10 -12.64
C ASP A 114 -4.81 -6.41 -13.89
N GLN A 115 -5.65 -5.67 -14.62
CA GLN A 115 -5.23 -4.87 -15.78
C GLN A 115 -4.26 -3.77 -15.36
N PHE A 116 -4.48 -3.14 -14.20
CA PHE A 116 -3.56 -2.16 -13.63
C PHE A 116 -2.19 -2.80 -13.33
N LEU A 117 -2.18 -3.98 -12.72
CA LEU A 117 -0.93 -4.67 -12.37
C LEU A 117 -0.12 -5.03 -13.62
N GLU A 118 -0.80 -5.50 -14.67
CA GLU A 118 -0.16 -5.79 -15.96
C GLU A 118 0.39 -4.52 -16.64
N LEU A 119 -0.36 -3.42 -16.62
CA LEU A 119 0.13 -2.11 -17.08
C LEU A 119 1.40 -1.68 -16.34
N MET A 120 1.45 -1.88 -15.02
CA MET A 120 2.62 -1.55 -14.22
C MET A 120 3.83 -2.41 -14.54
N ARG A 121 3.65 -3.72 -14.78
CA ARG A 121 4.73 -4.62 -15.21
C ARG A 121 5.32 -4.20 -16.56
N ARG A 122 4.48 -3.78 -17.50
CA ARG A 122 4.92 -3.27 -18.81
C ARG A 122 5.73 -2.00 -18.67
N ARG A 123 5.23 -1.02 -17.91
CA ARG A 123 5.95 0.24 -17.63
C ARG A 123 7.30 0.01 -16.95
N ALA A 124 7.41 -1.00 -16.08
CA ALA A 124 8.68 -1.35 -15.44
C ALA A 124 9.66 -2.08 -16.37
N SER A 125 9.17 -2.72 -17.42
CA SER A 125 9.97 -3.46 -18.40
C SER A 125 10.38 -2.60 -19.61
N GLU A 126 9.73 -1.46 -19.80
CA GLU A 126 10.10 -0.49 -20.83
C GLU A 126 11.37 0.26 -20.40
N PRO A 127 12.46 0.20 -21.18
CA PRO A 127 13.64 1.02 -20.91
C PRO A 127 13.21 2.48 -21.03
N THR A 128 13.39 3.24 -19.94
CA THR A 128 13.20 4.69 -19.97
C THR A 128 14.30 5.25 -20.88
N VAL A 129 13.93 5.68 -22.09
CA VAL A 129 14.80 6.34 -23.07
C VAL A 129 15.20 7.73 -22.58
#